data_AF-A0A4U0VYN1-F1
#
_entry.id   AF-A0A4U0VYN1-F1
#
_cell.length_a   1.000
_cell.length_b   1.000
_cell.length_c   1.000
_cell.angle_alpha   90.00
_cell.angle_beta   90.00
_cell.angle_gamma   90.00
#
_symmetry.space_group_name_H-M   'P 1'
#
loop_
_entity.id
_entity.type
_entity.pdbx_description
1 polymer ?
#
loop_
_entity_poly.entity_id
_entity_poly.type
_entity_poly.pdbx_seq_one_letter_code
_entity_poly.pdbx_strand_id
1 'polypeptide(L)'
;NISAVITNLFYNGEVNYFNGLYGQANPDMTNFEKWGHFSQIVWKNTGSVGCATQDCSASGLANVGSNVAPFFTVCNYKAPGNYGGEYANNIGNSLNRATVNWNYAL
;
A
#
# COMPACT_ATOMS: atom_id res chain seq x y z
N ASN A 1 1.65 4.15 14.63
CA ASN A 1 2.82 3.28 14.34
C ASN A 1 2.89 3.09 12.82
N ILE A 2 4.06 3.35 12.22
CA ILE A 2 4.32 3.19 10.77
C ILE A 2 3.97 1.79 10.22
N SER A 3 4.31 0.72 10.95
CA SER A 3 4.04 -0.65 10.53
C SER A 3 2.54 -0.93 10.40
N ALA A 4 1.71 -0.29 11.22
CA ALA A 4 0.25 -0.40 11.09
C ALA A 4 -0.28 0.25 9.82
N VAL A 5 0.27 1.40 9.43
CA VAL A 5 -0.15 2.08 8.20
C VAL A 5 0.27 1.27 6.97
N ILE A 6 1.50 0.78 6.92
CA ILE A 6 2.00 0.04 5.76
C ILE A 6 1.32 -1.34 5.66
N THR A 7 1.37 -2.14 6.73
CA THR A 7 0.90 -3.53 6.69
C THR A 7 -0.63 -3.61 6.69
N ASN A 8 -1.29 -2.95 7.63
CA ASN A 8 -2.72 -3.16 7.83
C ASN A 8 -3.60 -2.28 6.93
N LEU A 9 -3.20 -1.02 6.69
CA LEU A 9 -3.97 -0.12 5.84
C LEU A 9 -3.59 -0.30 4.37
N PHE A 10 -2.36 0.05 3.99
CA PHE A 10 -1.95 0.11 2.59
C PHE A 10 -1.84 -1.26 1.91
N TYR A 11 -1.40 -2.31 2.60
CA TYR A 11 -1.31 -3.65 2.01
C TYR A 11 -2.57 -4.48 2.27
N ASN A 12 -2.86 -4.83 3.52
CA ASN A 12 -3.96 -5.76 3.85
C ASN A 12 -5.34 -5.21 3.48
N GLY A 13 -5.54 -3.90 3.62
CA GLY A 13 -6.80 -3.23 3.26
C GLY A 13 -7.06 -3.18 1.76
N GLU A 14 -6.02 -3.35 0.93
CA GLU A 14 -6.08 -3.07 -0.50
C GLU A 14 -5.84 -4.29 -1.39
N VAL A 15 -5.07 -5.28 -0.94
CA VAL A 15 -4.65 -6.44 -1.75
C VAL A 15 -5.80 -7.18 -2.44
N ASN A 16 -6.96 -7.27 -1.79
CA ASN A 16 -8.14 -7.95 -2.34
C ASN A 16 -8.79 -7.20 -3.51
N TYR A 17 -8.63 -5.87 -3.58
CA TYR A 17 -9.12 -5.07 -4.70
C TYR A 17 -8.30 -5.27 -5.98
N PHE A 18 -7.10 -5.85 -5.87
CA PHE A 18 -6.25 -6.19 -7.02
C PHE A 18 -6.53 -7.61 -7.58
N ASN A 19 -7.50 -8.35 -7.00
CA ASN A 19 -7.84 -9.68 -7.49
C ASN A 19 -8.39 -9.63 -8.92
N GLY A 20 -7.94 -10.53 -9.79
CA GLY A 20 -8.29 -10.53 -11.22
C GLY A 20 -7.51 -9.53 -12.09
N LEU A 21 -6.67 -8.67 -11.50
CA LEU A 21 -5.86 -7.67 -12.22
C LEU A 21 -4.41 -8.13 -12.49
N TYR A 22 -3.98 -9.23 -11.87
CA TYR A 22 -2.65 -9.78 -12.05
C TYR A 22 -2.33 -10.11 -13.51
N GLY A 23 -1.09 -9.83 -13.92
CA GLY A 23 -0.61 -10.11 -15.27
C GLY A 23 -1.05 -9.10 -16.35
N GLN A 24 -1.86 -8.10 -16.01
CA GLN A 24 -2.26 -7.05 -16.94
C GLN A 24 -1.22 -5.93 -16.98
N ALA A 25 -0.80 -5.49 -18.17
CA ALA A 25 0.12 -4.36 -18.32
C ALA A 25 -0.56 -3.02 -17.95
N ASN A 26 -1.86 -2.92 -18.22
CA ASN A 26 -2.73 -1.79 -17.88
C ASN A 26 -4.01 -2.30 -17.22
N PRO A 27 -4.03 -2.50 -15.89
CA PRO A 27 -5.23 -2.86 -15.16
C PRO A 27 -6.34 -1.83 -15.30
N ASP A 28 -7.58 -2.22 -15.00
CA ASP A 28 -8.69 -1.27 -14.87
C ASP A 28 -8.41 -0.25 -13.75
N MET A 29 -8.30 1.01 -14.14
CA MET A 29 -7.97 2.12 -13.25
C MET A 29 -9.20 2.71 -12.54
N THR A 30 -10.41 2.20 -12.79
CA THR A 30 -11.68 2.74 -12.24
C THR A 30 -11.68 2.81 -10.72
N ASN A 31 -11.06 1.84 -10.03
CA ASN A 31 -10.98 1.77 -8.57
C ASN A 31 -9.54 1.93 -8.05
N PHE A 32 -8.69 2.68 -8.76
CA PHE A 32 -7.28 2.83 -8.39
C PHE A 32 -7.07 3.31 -6.95
N GLU A 33 -7.97 4.14 -6.42
CA GLU A 33 -7.95 4.62 -5.04
C GLU A 33 -8.15 3.51 -3.99
N LYS A 34 -8.57 2.30 -4.40
CA LYS A 34 -8.74 1.13 -3.54
C LYS A 34 -7.54 0.19 -3.52
N TRP A 35 -6.61 0.31 -4.48
CA TRP A 35 -5.49 -0.62 -4.61
C TRP A 35 -4.13 0.01 -4.93
N GLY A 36 -4.08 1.32 -5.17
CA GLY A 36 -2.87 2.02 -5.59
C GLY A 36 -1.74 2.03 -4.57
N HIS A 37 -2.05 1.95 -3.27
CA HIS A 37 -1.00 1.82 -2.24
C HIS A 37 -0.45 0.39 -2.23
N PHE A 38 -1.31 -0.63 -2.32
CA PHE A 38 -0.88 -2.02 -2.45
C PHE A 38 0.08 -2.20 -3.62
N SER A 39 -0.29 -1.70 -4.81
CA SER A 39 0.51 -1.89 -6.02
C SER A 39 1.89 -1.22 -5.91
N GLN A 40 2.00 -0.09 -5.22
CA GLN A 40 3.29 0.54 -4.94
C GLN A 40 4.12 -0.26 -3.92
N ILE A 41 3.51 -0.81 -2.87
CA ILE A 41 4.23 -1.60 -1.85
C ILE A 41 4.92 -2.82 -2.48
N VAL A 42 4.26 -3.48 -3.43
CA VAL A 42 4.76 -4.72 -4.04
C VAL A 42 5.50 -4.50 -5.36
N TRP A 43 5.74 -3.25 -5.75
CA TRP A 43 6.36 -2.91 -7.02
C TRP A 43 7.82 -3.39 -7.09
N LYS A 44 8.09 -4.42 -7.90
CA LYS A 44 9.42 -5.06 -7.96
C LYS A 44 10.59 -4.10 -8.21
N ASN A 45 10.42 -3.11 -9.08
CA ASN A 45 11.51 -2.18 -9.42
C ASN A 45 11.77 -1.12 -8.33
N THR A 46 10.88 -0.99 -7.34
CA THR A 46 11.07 -0.07 -6.22
C THR A 46 12.04 -0.70 -5.21
N GLY A 47 13.31 -0.27 -5.27
CA GLY A 47 14.38 -0.84 -4.44
C GLY A 47 14.59 -0.18 -3.07
N SER A 48 13.97 0.97 -2.82
CA SER A 48 14.11 1.66 -1.52
C SER A 48 12.88 2.51 -1.21
N VAL A 49 12.55 2.59 0.08
CA VAL A 49 11.47 3.42 0.61
C VAL A 49 11.96 4.22 1.80
N GLY A 50 11.55 5.48 1.90
CA GLY A 50 11.74 6.33 3.07
C GLY A 50 10.38 6.82 3.57
N CYS A 51 10.11 6.66 4.85
CA CYS A 51 8.83 7.01 5.44
C CYS A 51 9.00 7.94 6.65
N ALA A 52 7.99 8.77 6.90
CA ALA A 52 7.88 9.60 8.07
C ALA A 52 6.46 9.49 8.65
N THR A 53 6.35 9.47 9.98
CA THR A 53 5.07 9.47 10.68
C THR A 53 4.99 10.65 11.64
N GLN A 54 3.95 11.45 11.52
CA GLN A 54 3.61 12.52 12.45
C GLN A 54 2.46 12.06 13.36
N ASP A 55 2.60 12.33 14.66
CA ASP A 55 1.51 12.19 15.62
C ASP A 55 0.61 13.44 15.53
N CYS A 56 -0.65 13.22 15.17
CA CYS A 56 -1.70 14.23 15.05
C CYS A 56 -2.79 14.02 16.11
N SER A 57 -2.54 13.29 17.20
CA SER A 57 -3.53 13.01 18.25
C SER A 57 -4.15 14.26 18.88
N ALA A 58 -3.44 15.39 18.88
CA ALA A 58 -3.93 16.67 19.37
C ALA A 58 -5.00 17.32 18.46
N SER A 59 -4.93 17.08 17.13
CA SER A 59 -5.78 17.74 16.13
C SER A 59 -6.66 16.79 15.32
N GLY A 60 -6.40 15.48 15.41
CA GLY A 60 -6.93 14.48 14.50
C GLY A 60 -6.36 14.59 13.08
N LEU A 61 -6.85 13.73 12.19
CA LEU A 61 -6.62 13.79 10.75
C LEU A 61 -7.90 14.25 10.06
N ALA A 62 -7.76 15.15 9.08
CA ALA A 62 -8.86 15.56 8.23
C ALA A 62 -8.98 14.65 6.99
N ASN A 63 -10.20 14.51 6.47
CA ASN A 63 -10.49 13.76 5.23
C ASN A 63 -10.04 12.28 5.26
N VAL A 64 -10.08 11.66 6.44
CA VAL A 64 -9.81 10.22 6.60
C VAL A 64 -11.10 9.45 6.82
N GLY A 65 -11.08 8.15 6.53
CA GLY A 65 -12.19 7.26 6.87
C GLY A 65 -12.42 7.13 8.38
N SER A 66 -13.52 6.48 8.76
CA SER A 66 -13.81 6.17 10.16
C SER A 66 -12.75 5.27 10.78
N ASN A 67 -12.46 5.45 12.07
CA ASN A 67 -11.54 4.63 12.86
C ASN A 67 -10.08 4.64 12.38
N VAL A 68 -9.64 5.70 11.69
CA VAL A 68 -8.24 5.90 11.33
C VAL A 68 -7.49 6.47 12.53
N ALA A 69 -6.43 5.79 12.95
CA ALA A 69 -5.57 6.28 14.03
C ALA A 69 -4.94 7.64 13.65
N PRO A 70 -4.72 8.57 14.59
CA PRO A 70 -4.29 9.93 14.28
C PRO A 70 -2.78 10.03 13.97
N PHE A 71 -2.24 9.07 13.21
CA PHE A 71 -0.85 9.03 12.79
C PHE A 71 -0.78 9.26 11.28
N PHE A 72 -0.34 10.44 10.88
CA PHE A 72 -0.15 10.77 9.46
C PHE A 72 1.18 10.17 8.98
N THR A 73 1.13 9.18 8.09
CA THR A 73 2.32 8.53 7.56
C THR A 73 2.44 8.76 6.06
N VAL A 74 3.62 9.19 5.63
CA VAL A 74 3.97 9.36 4.22
C VAL A 74 5.18 8.49 3.92
N CYS A 75 5.14 7.79 2.80
CA CYS A 75 6.26 6.98 2.30
C CYS A 75 6.59 7.40 0.86
N ASN A 76 7.85 7.73 0.63
CA ASN A 76 8.40 8.03 -0.69
C ASN A 76 9.24 6.86 -1.17
N TYR A 77 9.03 6.48 -2.42
CA TYR A 77 9.64 5.32 -3.04
C TYR A 77 10.68 5.74 -4.07
N LYS A 78 11.91 5.23 -3.95
CA LYS A 78 12.98 5.42 -4.94
C LYS A 78 12.73 4.47 -6.10
N ALA A 79 12.68 5.02 -7.31
CA ALA A 79 12.03 4.43 -8.48
C ALA A 79 10.51 4.25 -8.22
N PRO A 80 9.69 5.26 -8.57
CA PRO A 80 8.26 5.21 -8.33
C PRO A 80 7.60 4.06 -9.10
N GLY A 81 6.55 3.51 -8.52
CA GLY A 81 5.71 2.48 -9.14
C GLY A 81 4.48 3.06 -9.81
N ASN A 82 3.50 2.19 -10.07
CA ASN A 82 2.19 2.55 -10.64
C ASN A 82 2.25 3.18 -12.04
N TYR A 83 3.28 2.86 -12.82
CA TYR A 83 3.38 3.29 -14.22
C TYR A 83 2.49 2.42 -15.12
N GLY A 84 1.66 3.08 -15.92
CA GLY A 84 0.87 2.41 -16.97
C GLY A 84 1.77 1.64 -17.93
N GLY A 85 1.36 0.42 -18.28
CA GLY A 85 2.12 -0.49 -19.14
C GLY A 85 3.09 -1.40 -18.38
N GLU A 86 3.35 -1.14 -17.09
CA GLU A 86 4.41 -1.81 -16.35
C GLU A 86 3.92 -2.75 -15.23
N TYR A 87 2.61 -2.80 -14.97
CA TYR A 87 2.01 -3.56 -13.86
C TYR A 87 2.32 -5.06 -13.92
N ALA A 88 2.13 -5.70 -15.07
CA ALA A 88 2.39 -7.13 -15.27
C ALA A 88 3.83 -7.54 -14.92
N ASN A 89 4.79 -6.66 -15.18
CA ASN A 89 6.20 -6.93 -14.92
C ASN A 89 6.54 -6.70 -13.45
N ASN A 90 5.90 -5.72 -12.81
CA ASN A 90 6.26 -5.27 -11.46
C ASN A 90 5.43 -5.88 -10.34
N ILE A 91 4.28 -6.51 -10.61
CA ILE A 91 3.44 -7.11 -9.59
C ILE A 91 3.35 -8.62 -9.83
N GLY A 92 3.87 -9.40 -8.88
CA GLY A 92 3.81 -10.85 -8.91
C GLY A 92 2.53 -11.40 -8.28
N ASN A 93 2.16 -12.62 -8.66
CA ASN A 93 1.09 -13.35 -7.97
C ASN A 93 1.44 -13.57 -6.49
N SER A 94 0.40 -13.62 -5.65
CA SER A 94 0.57 -13.96 -4.24
C SER A 94 1.24 -15.31 -4.06
N LEU A 95 2.19 -15.37 -3.12
CA LEU A 95 2.85 -16.62 -2.71
C LEU A 95 2.00 -17.46 -1.75
N ASN A 96 0.75 -17.07 -1.51
CA ASN A 96 -0.18 -17.73 -0.58
C ASN A 96 0.39 -17.92 0.84
N ARG A 97 1.13 -16.91 1.32
CA ARG A 97 1.62 -16.86 2.70
C ARG A 97 0.54 -16.29 3.62
N ALA A 98 0.60 -16.66 4.90
CA ALA A 98 -0.31 -16.13 5.90
C ALA A 98 -0.25 -14.59 5.97
N THR A 99 -1.41 -13.96 6.19
CA THR A 99 -1.50 -12.52 6.42
C THR A 99 -0.70 -12.14 7.66
N VAL A 100 0.15 -11.13 7.53
CA VAL A 100 0.87 -10.51 8.64
C VAL A 100 0.15 -9.25 9.10
N ASN A 101 0.21 -8.98 10.39
CA ASN A 101 -0.28 -7.74 10.99
C ASN A 101 0.89 -6.90 11.50
N TRP A 102 0.63 -5.65 11.83
CA TRP A 102 1.62 -4.68 12.30
C TRP A 102 2.48 -5.14 13.49
N ASN A 103 1.97 -6.05 14.32
CA ASN A 103 2.64 -6.62 15.49
C ASN A 103 3.39 -7.92 15.17
N TYR A 104 3.61 -8.24 13.90
CA TYR A 104 4.34 -9.44 13.53
C TYR A 104 5.77 -9.37 14.08
N ALA A 105 6.13 -10.38 14.88
CA ALA A 105 7.42 -10.52 15.56
C ALA A 105 7.74 -9.42 16.61
N LEU A 106 6.71 -8.80 17.21
CA LEU A 106 6.81 -7.83 18.31
C LEU A 106 5.93 -8.21 19.50
#